data_AF-A0A2J7PN72-F1
#
_entry.id   AF-A0A2J7PN72-F1
#
_cell.length_a   1.000
_cell.length_b   1.000
_cell.length_c   1.000
_cell.angle_alpha   90.00
_cell.angle_beta   90.00
_cell.angle_gamma   90.00
#
_symmetry.space_group_name_H-M   'P 1'
#
loop_
_entity.id
_entity.type
_entity.pdbx_description
1 polymer ?
#
loop_
_entity_poly.entity_id
_entity_poly.type
_entity_poly.pdbx_seq_one_letter_code
_entity_poly.pdbx_strand_id
1 'polypeptide(L)'
;MKNSYCVGEAGKTASSVHDDGSHAGTSSEASGNHGKESSISSESSASSSEDDSEYERQRASASESSKKQKKKRRKEKKKKQKRKKKCQPKEESSEDKLKAALEKEELQQKEAKCILAMDERKRPYNSMFEVKKPTDEEMEAYYMKKRREEDPMAQFMG
;
A
#
# COMPACT_ATOMS: atom_id res chain seq x y z
N MET A 1 15.28 36.81 -33.82
CA MET A 1 15.09 37.60 -32.58
C MET A 1 16.17 37.17 -31.59
N LYS A 2 16.99 38.09 -31.09
CA LYS A 2 17.99 37.79 -30.07
C LYS A 2 17.35 38.06 -28.71
N ASN A 3 17.08 37.01 -27.95
CA ASN A 3 16.49 37.11 -26.62
C ASN A 3 17.60 37.47 -25.62
N SER A 4 17.84 38.75 -25.40
CA SER A 4 18.74 39.21 -24.32
C SER A 4 18.00 39.10 -23.00
N TYR A 5 18.33 38.08 -22.21
CA TYR A 5 17.86 37.97 -20.84
C TYR A 5 18.61 38.98 -19.96
N CYS A 6 17.86 39.80 -19.22
CA CYS A 6 18.42 40.71 -18.22
C CYS A 6 18.97 39.87 -17.06
N VAL A 7 20.30 39.79 -16.97
CA VAL A 7 20.99 39.19 -15.85
C VAL A 7 21.20 40.30 -14.80
N GLY A 8 20.42 40.26 -13.72
CA GLY A 8 20.58 41.19 -12.58
C GLY A 8 21.96 41.06 -11.93
N GLU A 9 22.27 41.89 -10.92
CA GLU A 9 23.62 41.94 -10.32
C GLU A 9 24.16 40.58 -9.86
N ALA A 10 23.28 39.69 -9.39
CA ALA A 10 23.64 38.34 -8.95
C ALA A 10 24.19 37.43 -10.07
N GLY A 11 23.87 37.68 -11.35
CA GLY A 11 24.37 36.83 -12.43
C GLY A 11 25.60 37.38 -13.15
N LYS A 12 26.10 38.56 -12.79
CA LYS A 12 27.39 39.07 -13.29
C LYS A 12 28.57 38.24 -12.79
N THR A 13 28.46 37.61 -11.62
CA THR A 13 29.53 36.78 -11.03
C THR A 13 29.52 35.33 -11.52
N ALA A 14 28.40 34.85 -12.05
CA ALA A 14 28.26 33.49 -12.57
C ALA A 14 28.85 33.33 -13.98
N SER A 15 28.82 34.38 -14.80
CA SER A 15 29.28 34.35 -16.19
C SER A 15 30.80 34.51 -16.34
N SER A 16 31.52 34.86 -15.27
CA SER A 16 32.97 35.09 -15.30
C SER A 16 33.79 33.83 -14.96
N VAL A 17 33.15 32.68 -14.79
CA VAL A 17 33.83 31.40 -14.52
C VAL A 17 33.68 30.51 -15.76
N HIS A 18 34.60 30.70 -16.72
CA HIS A 18 35.16 29.70 -17.65
C HIS A 18 34.25 28.52 -18.05
N ASP A 19 33.67 28.44 -19.25
CA ASP A 19 34.32 28.07 -20.54
C ASP A 19 35.58 27.21 -20.38
N ASP A 20 35.40 25.90 -20.21
CA ASP A 20 36.36 24.85 -20.61
C ASP A 20 35.72 23.44 -20.47
N GLY A 21 35.74 22.67 -21.56
CA GLY A 21 36.02 21.22 -21.53
C GLY A 21 34.94 20.20 -21.11
N SER A 22 34.40 19.50 -22.11
CA SER A 22 34.16 18.03 -22.23
C SER A 22 34.34 17.07 -21.03
N HIS A 23 33.42 16.09 -20.89
CA HIS A 23 33.59 14.63 -20.67
C HIS A 23 32.31 14.05 -20.00
N ALA A 24 31.47 13.25 -20.66
CA ALA A 24 31.60 11.81 -20.93
C ALA A 24 31.67 10.90 -19.69
N GLY A 25 30.61 10.10 -19.45
CA GLY A 25 30.74 8.65 -19.29
C GLY A 25 30.37 7.96 -17.95
N THR A 26 29.78 6.77 -18.13
CA THR A 26 29.82 5.53 -17.29
C THR A 26 28.79 5.42 -16.15
N SER A 27 27.78 4.54 -16.14
CA SER A 27 27.64 3.06 -16.31
C SER A 27 27.91 2.25 -15.04
N SER A 28 26.93 1.47 -14.59
CA SER A 28 27.16 0.10 -14.09
C SER A 28 25.85 -0.72 -14.08
N GLU A 29 25.93 -1.88 -14.72
CA GLU A 29 24.91 -2.93 -14.87
C GLU A 29 25.11 -4.06 -13.84
N ALA A 30 24.08 -4.90 -13.65
CA ALA A 30 24.15 -6.37 -13.52
C ALA A 30 22.70 -6.90 -13.45
N SER A 31 22.08 -7.56 -14.46
CA SER A 31 22.31 -8.92 -15.04
C SER A 31 22.23 -10.05 -14.00
N GLY A 32 21.54 -11.18 -14.16
CA GLY A 32 20.77 -11.81 -15.24
C GLY A 32 20.06 -13.05 -14.65
N ASN A 33 19.70 -14.14 -15.33
CA ASN A 33 19.39 -14.45 -16.72
C ASN A 33 18.65 -15.83 -16.73
N HIS A 34 17.90 -16.11 -17.80
CA HIS A 34 17.45 -17.39 -18.41
C HIS A 34 17.44 -18.73 -17.60
N GLY A 35 16.46 -19.63 -17.74
CA GLY A 35 15.61 -19.97 -18.89
C GLY A 35 15.92 -21.39 -19.40
N LYS A 36 14.86 -22.13 -19.77
CA LYS A 36 14.78 -23.34 -20.61
C LYS A 36 14.71 -24.76 -19.97
N GLU A 37 13.48 -25.27 -19.98
CA GLU A 37 12.96 -26.52 -20.56
C GLU A 37 13.94 -27.58 -21.10
N SER A 38 13.71 -28.85 -20.72
CA SER A 38 13.65 -30.01 -21.64
C SER A 38 13.15 -31.30 -20.95
N SER A 39 12.29 -32.01 -21.68
CA SER A 39 11.78 -33.38 -21.52
C SER A 39 12.82 -34.50 -21.44
N ILE A 40 12.49 -35.63 -20.78
CA ILE A 40 12.60 -37.06 -21.21
C ILE A 40 12.19 -37.95 -19.99
N SER A 41 11.20 -38.85 -20.04
CA SER A 41 11.25 -40.30 -20.37
C SER A 41 12.54 -41.02 -19.89
N SER A 42 12.57 -42.20 -19.26
CA SER A 42 11.59 -43.23 -18.92
C SER A 42 12.33 -44.44 -18.28
N GLU A 43 11.58 -45.50 -17.91
CA GLU A 43 11.97 -46.91 -17.60
C GLU A 43 13.01 -47.21 -16.47
N SER A 44 12.62 -47.86 -15.36
CA SER A 44 12.83 -49.31 -15.02
C SER A 44 14.27 -49.66 -14.54
N SER A 45 14.60 -50.50 -13.54
CA SER A 45 13.97 -51.65 -12.88
C SER A 45 14.87 -52.18 -11.73
N ALA A 46 14.28 -52.94 -10.78
CA ALA A 46 14.82 -54.09 -10.01
C ALA A 46 16.04 -53.88 -9.05
N SER A 47 16.22 -54.53 -7.91
CA SER A 47 15.51 -55.53 -7.08
C SER A 47 16.33 -55.72 -5.77
N SER A 48 15.76 -56.40 -4.78
CA SER A 48 16.39 -57.03 -3.60
C SER A 48 16.61 -56.14 -2.38
N SER A 49 16.44 -56.56 -1.13
CA SER A 49 15.68 -57.60 -0.41
C SER A 49 16.05 -57.33 1.06
N GLU A 50 15.18 -57.73 2.00
CA GLU A 50 15.42 -57.77 3.45
C GLU A 50 15.26 -56.43 4.20
N ASP A 51 14.05 -56.16 4.71
CA ASP A 51 13.81 -55.83 6.12
C ASP A 51 12.28 -55.64 6.36
N ASP A 52 11.59 -56.73 6.76
CA ASP A 52 10.14 -56.73 7.02
C ASP A 52 9.76 -56.03 8.35
N SER A 53 10.75 -55.64 9.16
CA SER A 53 10.57 -54.99 10.47
C SER A 53 10.58 -53.45 10.37
N GLU A 54 11.40 -52.90 9.49
CA GLU A 54 11.52 -51.47 9.21
C GLU A 54 10.33 -50.93 8.41
N TYR A 55 9.73 -51.73 7.52
CA TYR A 55 8.64 -51.30 6.65
C TYR A 55 7.32 -51.05 7.40
N GLU A 56 6.99 -51.86 8.41
CA GLU A 56 5.84 -51.61 9.31
C GLU A 56 6.07 -50.38 10.20
N ARG A 57 7.30 -50.15 10.70
CA ARG A 57 7.67 -48.92 11.42
C ARG A 57 7.61 -47.67 10.53
N GLN A 58 8.05 -47.76 9.28
CA GLN A 58 7.93 -46.68 8.29
C GLN A 58 6.47 -46.42 7.89
N ARG A 59 5.64 -47.45 7.71
CA ARG A 59 4.20 -47.29 7.46
C ARG A 59 3.45 -46.70 8.64
N ALA A 60 3.77 -47.13 9.87
CA ALA A 60 3.19 -46.60 11.09
C ALA A 60 3.56 -45.12 11.27
N SER A 61 4.83 -44.76 11.09
CA SER A 61 5.31 -43.37 11.19
C SER A 61 4.83 -42.48 10.03
N ALA A 62 4.67 -43.01 8.81
CA ALA A 62 4.02 -42.34 7.68
C ALA A 62 2.51 -42.13 7.92
N SER A 63 1.83 -43.10 8.55
CA SER A 63 0.42 -42.98 8.94
C SER A 63 0.21 -41.97 10.08
N GLU A 64 1.14 -41.92 11.03
CA GLU A 64 1.18 -40.95 12.13
C GLU A 64 1.46 -39.53 11.61
N SER A 65 2.45 -39.38 10.73
CA SER A 65 2.84 -38.08 10.16
C SER A 65 1.74 -37.52 9.24
N SER A 66 1.07 -38.36 8.45
CA SER A 66 -0.08 -37.98 7.63
C SER A 66 -1.31 -37.60 8.49
N LYS A 67 -1.58 -38.31 9.59
CA LYS A 67 -2.60 -37.92 10.59
C LYS A 67 -2.27 -36.56 11.23
N LYS A 68 -1.01 -36.32 11.58
CA LYS A 68 -0.51 -35.02 12.12
C LYS A 68 -0.67 -33.89 11.10
N GLN A 69 -0.31 -34.10 9.83
CA GLN A 69 -0.49 -33.12 8.76
C GLN A 69 -1.97 -32.82 8.51
N LYS A 70 -2.84 -33.84 8.45
CA LYS A 70 -4.29 -33.66 8.27
C LYS A 70 -4.91 -32.86 9.43
N LYS A 71 -4.47 -33.10 10.67
CA LYS A 71 -4.87 -32.33 11.86
C LYS A 71 -4.38 -30.87 11.80
N LYS A 72 -3.14 -30.62 11.37
CA LYS A 72 -2.59 -29.27 11.16
C LYS A 72 -3.37 -28.49 10.10
N ARG A 73 -3.59 -29.08 8.91
CA ARG A 73 -4.38 -28.45 7.82
C ARG A 73 -5.81 -28.12 8.26
N ARG A 74 -6.47 -29.01 9.01
CA ARG A 74 -7.82 -28.77 9.55
C ARG A 74 -7.85 -27.62 10.57
N LYS A 75 -6.84 -27.53 11.45
CA LYS A 75 -6.69 -26.43 12.42
C LYS A 75 -6.46 -25.09 11.71
N GLU A 76 -5.63 -25.08 10.67
CA GLU A 76 -5.33 -23.89 9.88
C GLU A 76 -6.54 -23.41 9.08
N LYS A 77 -7.28 -24.33 8.42
CA LYS A 77 -8.52 -24.01 7.71
C LYS A 77 -9.58 -23.41 8.66
N LYS A 78 -9.69 -23.95 9.89
CA LYS A 78 -10.57 -23.41 10.94
C LYS A 78 -10.11 -22.01 11.41
N LYS A 79 -8.81 -21.76 11.54
CA LYS A 79 -8.25 -20.45 11.90
C LYS A 79 -8.49 -19.41 10.78
N LYS A 80 -8.33 -19.81 9.52
CA LYS A 80 -8.61 -18.96 8.34
C LYS A 80 -10.09 -18.60 8.22
N GLN A 81 -11.00 -19.56 8.45
CA GLN A 81 -12.45 -19.28 8.50
C GLN A 81 -12.83 -18.33 9.65
N LYS A 82 -12.26 -18.52 10.85
CA LYS A 82 -12.48 -17.61 11.98
C LYS A 82 -11.99 -16.19 11.69
N ARG A 83 -10.82 -16.03 11.04
CA ARG A 83 -10.31 -14.73 10.61
C ARG A 83 -11.24 -14.06 9.59
N LYS A 84 -11.70 -14.80 8.57
CA LYS A 84 -12.66 -14.29 7.58
C LYS A 84 -13.98 -13.84 8.21
N LYS A 85 -14.51 -14.56 9.21
CA LYS A 85 -15.71 -14.13 9.95
C LYS A 85 -15.48 -12.88 10.83
N LYS A 86 -14.25 -12.62 11.26
CA LYS A 86 -13.91 -11.43 12.07
C LYS A 86 -13.66 -10.18 11.23
N CYS A 87 -13.39 -10.34 9.94
CA CYS A 87 -13.21 -9.26 8.97
C CYS A 87 -14.48 -8.96 8.15
N GLN A 88 -15.58 -9.66 8.42
CA GLN A 88 -16.89 -9.20 7.96
C GLN A 88 -17.17 -7.88 8.70
N PRO A 89 -17.51 -6.78 7.99
CA PRO A 89 -17.94 -5.57 8.66
C PRO A 89 -19.10 -5.97 9.55
N LYS A 90 -18.96 -5.75 10.86
CA LYS A 90 -20.14 -5.72 11.70
C LYS A 90 -21.02 -4.62 11.09
N GLU A 91 -22.32 -4.84 11.03
CA GLU A 91 -23.24 -3.73 10.78
C GLU A 91 -23.02 -2.72 11.91
N GLU A 92 -22.13 -1.77 11.65
CA GLU A 92 -21.92 -0.61 12.48
C GLU A 92 -23.24 0.15 12.45
N SER A 93 -23.73 0.51 13.64
CA SER A 93 -24.94 1.28 13.76
C SER A 93 -24.78 2.58 12.96
N SER A 94 -25.87 3.15 12.46
CA SER A 94 -25.82 4.43 11.74
C SER A 94 -25.06 5.52 12.52
N GLU A 95 -25.13 5.48 13.85
CA GLU A 95 -24.40 6.38 14.74
C GLU A 95 -22.88 6.16 14.70
N ASP A 96 -22.42 4.91 14.62
CA ASP A 96 -20.99 4.59 14.56
C ASP A 96 -20.37 5.09 13.24
N LYS A 97 -21.13 4.99 12.14
CA LYS A 97 -20.71 5.49 10.83
C LYS A 97 -20.62 7.02 10.80
N LEU A 98 -21.60 7.70 11.39
CA LEU A 98 -21.58 9.16 11.52
C LEU A 98 -20.38 9.63 12.35
N LYS A 99 -20.09 8.96 13.47
CA LYS A 99 -18.90 9.25 14.30
C LYS A 99 -17.61 9.05 13.50
N ALA A 100 -17.49 7.95 12.77
CA ALA A 100 -16.33 7.70 11.91
C ALA A 100 -16.19 8.77 10.81
N ALA A 101 -17.29 9.24 10.23
CA ALA A 101 -17.30 10.33 9.25
C ALA A 101 -16.83 11.66 9.86
N LEU A 102 -17.27 12.00 11.08
CA LEU A 102 -16.82 13.20 11.80
C LEU A 102 -15.31 13.19 12.10
N GLU A 103 -14.77 12.06 12.55
CA GLU A 103 -13.34 11.92 12.80
C GLU A 103 -12.53 12.06 11.50
N LYS A 104 -13.02 11.48 10.40
CA LYS A 104 -12.39 11.58 9.09
C LYS A 104 -12.37 13.01 8.56
N GLU A 105 -13.47 13.75 8.69
CA GLU A 105 -13.55 15.17 8.30
C GLU A 105 -12.54 16.02 9.10
N GLU A 106 -12.38 15.78 10.40
CA GLU A 106 -11.36 16.47 11.20
C GLU A 106 -9.94 16.21 10.73
N LEU A 107 -9.63 14.95 10.42
CA LEU A 107 -8.32 14.57 9.92
C LEU A 107 -8.05 15.23 8.58
N GLN A 108 -9.01 15.21 7.66
CA GLN A 108 -8.90 15.88 6.36
C GLN A 108 -8.68 17.38 6.50
N GLN A 109 -9.38 18.05 7.42
CA GLN A 109 -9.17 19.47 7.68
C GLN A 109 -7.76 19.76 8.24
N LYS A 110 -7.25 18.89 9.12
CA LYS A 110 -5.89 19.02 9.67
C LYS A 110 -4.83 18.79 8.58
N GLU A 111 -5.01 17.78 7.73
CA GLU A 111 -4.14 17.51 6.58
C GLU A 111 -4.14 18.67 5.59
N ALA A 112 -5.33 19.19 5.23
CA ALA A 112 -5.46 20.34 4.36
C ALA A 112 -4.74 21.57 4.93
N LYS A 113 -4.89 21.84 6.23
CA LYS A 113 -4.15 22.92 6.92
C LYS A 113 -2.64 22.69 6.87
N CYS A 114 -2.18 21.46 7.07
CA CYS A 114 -0.77 21.12 7.01
C CYS A 114 -0.20 21.36 5.60
N ILE A 115 -0.89 20.88 4.56
CA ILE A 115 -0.49 21.06 3.16
C ILE A 115 -0.51 22.55 2.76
N LEU A 116 -1.49 23.31 3.24
CA LEU A 116 -1.57 24.76 3.02
C LEU A 116 -0.47 25.54 3.76
N ALA A 117 -0.03 25.05 4.92
CA ALA A 117 1.08 25.65 5.66
C ALA A 117 2.45 25.35 5.03
N MET A 118 2.57 24.33 4.17
CA MET A 118 3.79 24.06 3.43
C MET A 118 4.07 25.14 2.37
N ASP A 119 5.36 25.41 2.16
CA ASP A 119 5.87 26.26 1.08
C ASP A 119 5.36 25.80 -0.29
N GLU A 120 5.02 26.75 -1.16
CA GLU A 120 4.41 26.51 -2.47
C GLU A 120 5.28 25.60 -3.35
N ARG A 121 6.61 25.72 -3.25
CA ARG A 121 7.54 24.87 -4.01
C ARG A 121 7.61 23.43 -3.50
N LYS A 122 7.17 23.18 -2.26
CA LYS A 122 7.21 21.86 -1.61
C LYS A 122 5.85 21.20 -1.52
N ARG A 123 4.77 21.96 -1.75
CA ARG A 123 3.40 21.44 -1.77
C ARG A 123 3.25 20.42 -2.92
N PRO A 124 2.72 19.21 -2.66
CA PRO A 124 2.53 18.20 -3.70
C PRO A 124 1.52 18.68 -4.74
N TYR A 125 1.81 18.43 -6.02
CA TYR A 125 0.89 18.73 -7.12
C TYR A 125 -0.28 17.76 -7.12
N ASN A 126 -1.50 18.29 -7.25
CA ASN A 126 -2.72 17.49 -7.25
C ASN A 126 -3.10 17.05 -8.68
N SER A 127 -2.15 16.50 -9.44
CA SER A 127 -2.32 16.27 -10.88
C SER A 127 -3.04 14.96 -11.26
N MET A 128 -3.18 14.00 -10.32
CA MET A 128 -3.72 12.66 -10.61
C MET A 128 -4.71 12.18 -9.55
N PHE A 129 -5.68 13.01 -9.16
CA PHE A 129 -6.72 12.61 -8.19
C PHE A 129 -8.06 12.30 -8.86
N GLU A 130 -8.65 11.16 -8.49
CA GLU A 130 -10.01 10.78 -8.90
C GLU A 130 -11.04 11.47 -7.99
N VAL A 131 -11.83 12.37 -8.55
CA VAL A 131 -12.91 13.04 -7.81
C VAL A 131 -14.06 12.06 -7.60
N LYS A 132 -14.24 11.62 -6.35
CA LYS A 132 -15.38 10.79 -5.94
C LYS A 132 -16.49 11.66 -5.36
N LYS A 133 -17.74 11.28 -5.65
CA LYS A 133 -18.91 11.89 -5.00
C LYS A 133 -18.85 11.58 -3.49
N PRO A 134 -18.94 12.59 -2.61
CA PRO A 134 -19.06 12.36 -1.17
C PRO A 134 -20.28 11.51 -0.81
N THR A 135 -20.16 10.70 0.23
CA THR A 135 -21.27 9.92 0.78
C THR A 135 -22.17 10.77 1.66
N ASP A 136 -23.41 10.33 1.90
CA ASP A 136 -24.40 11.11 2.65
C ASP A 136 -23.93 11.37 4.11
N GLU A 137 -23.29 10.39 4.74
CA GLU A 137 -22.73 10.49 6.10
C GLU A 137 -21.55 11.50 6.17
N GLU A 138 -20.70 11.52 5.14
CA GLU A 138 -19.60 12.49 5.03
C GLU A 138 -20.15 13.91 4.80
N MET A 139 -21.20 14.05 4.00
CA MET A 139 -21.87 15.33 3.78
C MET A 139 -22.51 15.86 5.06
N GLU A 140 -23.18 15.01 5.82
CA GLU A 140 -23.76 15.37 7.12
C GLU A 140 -22.68 15.84 8.10
N ALA A 141 -21.60 15.07 8.25
CA ALA A 141 -20.46 15.42 9.09
C ALA A 141 -19.87 16.80 8.71
N TYR A 142 -19.71 17.07 7.41
CA TYR A 142 -19.25 18.37 6.91
C TYR A 142 -20.18 19.52 7.31
N TYR A 143 -21.50 19.35 7.17
CA TYR A 143 -22.47 20.39 7.56
C TYR A 143 -22.48 20.65 9.07
N MET A 144 -22.38 19.59 9.89
CA MET A 144 -22.28 19.74 11.34
C MET A 144 -21.02 20.54 11.72
N LYS A 145 -19.87 20.23 11.10
CA LYS A 145 -18.59 20.89 11.38
C LYS A 145 -18.54 22.35 10.91
N LYS A 146 -19.24 22.67 9.81
CA LYS A 146 -19.26 24.00 9.19
C LYS A 146 -20.15 25.00 9.93
N ARG A 147 -21.13 24.51 10.70
CA ARG A 147 -22.06 25.36 11.46
C ARG A 147 -21.25 26.30 12.36
N ARG A 148 -21.50 27.61 12.23
CA ARG A 148 -20.84 28.63 13.04
C ARG A 148 -21.59 28.77 14.36
N GLU A 149 -20.94 28.40 15.45
CA GLU A 149 -21.51 28.57 16.80
C GLU A 149 -21.49 30.04 17.23
N GLU A 150 -20.52 30.82 16.73
CA GLU A 150 -20.34 32.25 17.02
C GLU A 150 -21.19 33.18 16.12
N ASP A 151 -22.13 32.65 15.35
CA ASP A 151 -22.96 33.48 14.47
C ASP A 151 -24.06 34.19 15.28
N PRO A 152 -24.10 35.54 15.33
CA PRO A 152 -25.14 36.27 16.07
C PRO A 152 -26.56 35.96 15.58
N MET A 153 -26.75 35.56 14.32
CA MET A 153 -28.06 35.12 13.81
C MET A 153 -28.48 33.74 14.32
N ALA A 154 -27.56 32.91 14.80
CA ALA A 154 -27.88 31.59 15.34
C ALA A 154 -28.79 31.67 16.58
N GLN A 155 -28.71 32.77 17.34
CA GLN A 155 -29.56 33.02 18.51
C GLN A 155 -31.05 33.25 18.13
N PHE A 156 -31.32 33.69 16.90
CA PHE A 156 -32.68 34.02 16.45
C PHE A 156 -33.39 32.87 15.72
N MET A 157 -32.64 31.86 15.27
CA MET A 157 -33.15 30.74 14.46
C MET A 157 -33.50 29.49 15.31
N GLY A 158 -33.53 29.61 16.64
CA GLY A 158 -33.77 28.53 17.60
C GLY A 158 -35.20 28.46 18.11
#